data_AF-A0A7C2WX81-F1
#
_entry.id   AF-A0A7C2WX81-F1
#
_cell.length_a   1.000
_cell.length_b   1.000
_cell.length_c   1.000
_cell.angle_alpha   90.00
_cell.angle_beta   90.00
_cell.angle_gamma   90.00
#
_symmetry.space_group_name_H-M   'P 1'
#
loop_
_entity.id
_entity.type
_entity.pdbx_description
1 polymer ?
#
loop_
_entity_poly.entity_id
_entity_poly.type
_entity_poly.pdbx_seq_one_letter_code
_entity_poly.pdbx_strand_id
1 'polypeptide(L)'
;MSYKSINEIIENSLKLFDIIENKYLAHTSEKKEDETLKQHSKLVAKYLLKIADSQGIEMLIEQIINKLAESLKIKDSITKHYGKSIFFDAIILHDLGKINPNFQIDRMNNEAFKRQKLNQKHNHSFLGSFIFSNFYFEQIFENNTVNENDKPFLYFFVFLMSNAISCHHSSILYYRQEFEPNILEESFRFLKSYKISIEEDYSLSFYENLKEIKEEVELKPEICFTLFALLKLNYSLLTASDYYATNEYMADIKVDDFGLIDDELRTKIRQNFRTKKFYNKELFLRFKEIMNKPFKELQDKSEVNLNYLRQKLNAEVISAYRNNPDSPWYYIEAPTGAGKTNLSLACICELLQTDKSLDKVFYV
;
A
#
# COMPACT_ATOMS: atom_id res chain seq x y z
N MET A 1 4.83 24.03 -8.51
CA MET A 1 6.10 23.30 -8.31
C MET A 1 5.82 21.82 -8.53
N SER A 2 6.79 21.08 -9.08
CA SER A 2 6.72 19.62 -9.17
C SER A 2 6.95 19.01 -7.78
N TYR A 3 6.32 17.87 -7.49
CA TYR A 3 6.56 17.13 -6.25
C TYR A 3 8.02 16.69 -6.17
N LYS A 4 8.56 16.57 -4.95
CA LYS A 4 9.81 15.82 -4.73
C LYS A 4 9.59 14.38 -5.18
N SER A 5 10.56 13.81 -5.87
CA SER A 5 10.55 12.39 -6.23
C SER A 5 10.60 11.49 -5.00
N ILE A 6 10.15 10.24 -5.13
CA ILE A 6 10.24 9.24 -4.07
C ILE A 6 11.70 9.00 -3.64
N ASN A 7 12.64 9.07 -4.59
CA ASN A 7 14.07 8.97 -4.30
C ASN A 7 14.55 10.14 -3.41
N GLU A 8 14.17 11.38 -3.74
CA GLU A 8 14.51 12.54 -2.90
C GLU A 8 13.88 12.46 -1.51
N ILE A 9 12.66 11.91 -1.38
CA ILE A 9 12.03 11.67 -0.08
C ILE A 9 12.88 10.66 0.69
N ILE A 10 13.14 9.47 0.13
CA ILE A 10 13.94 8.40 0.74
C ILE A 10 15.32 8.89 1.17
N GLU A 11 16.05 9.62 0.31
CA GLU A 11 17.37 10.16 0.63
C GLU A 11 17.32 11.10 1.84
N ASN A 12 16.24 11.87 1.98
CA ASN A 12 16.06 12.75 3.14
C ASN A 12 15.64 11.98 4.39
N SER A 13 14.73 11.02 4.31
CA SER A 13 14.32 10.19 5.47
C SER A 13 15.49 9.37 6.01
N LEU A 14 16.35 8.83 5.13
CA LEU A 14 17.50 8.03 5.54
C LEU A 14 18.54 8.82 6.35
N LYS A 15 18.58 10.15 6.22
CA LYS A 15 19.43 11.03 7.06
C LYS A 15 19.03 11.01 8.52
N LEU A 16 17.76 10.69 8.84
CA LEU A 16 17.30 10.56 10.22
C LEU A 16 18.03 9.41 10.94
N PHE A 17 18.36 8.35 10.21
CA PHE A 17 19.16 7.24 10.75
C PHE A 17 20.66 7.54 10.83
N ASP A 18 21.17 8.60 10.18
CA ASP A 18 22.56 9.05 10.33
C ASP A 18 22.82 9.71 11.69
N ILE A 19 21.75 10.22 12.32
CA ILE A 19 21.81 10.87 13.63
C ILE A 19 22.06 9.84 14.73
N ILE A 20 21.52 8.64 14.55
CA ILE A 20 21.71 7.54 15.49
C ILE A 20 22.95 6.73 15.10
N GLU A 21 23.80 6.41 16.07
CA GLU A 21 24.98 5.57 15.84
C GLU A 21 24.55 4.17 15.35
N ASN A 22 25.45 3.48 14.62
CA ASN A 22 25.25 2.09 14.14
C ASN A 22 25.13 1.03 15.25
N LYS A 23 24.90 1.44 16.51
CA LYS A 23 24.69 0.54 17.64
C LYS A 23 23.28 -0.04 17.69
N TYR A 24 22.31 0.53 16.99
CA TYR A 24 20.94 0.04 16.98
C TYR A 24 20.69 -0.97 15.86
N LEU A 25 20.21 -2.15 16.22
CA LEU A 25 19.95 -3.27 15.32
C LEU A 25 18.46 -3.37 14.96
N ALA A 26 18.18 -3.73 13.71
CA ALA A 26 16.86 -4.08 13.20
C ALA A 26 16.59 -5.58 13.31
N HIS A 27 17.60 -6.39 12.99
CA HIS A 27 17.56 -7.84 12.95
C HIS A 27 18.92 -8.44 13.32
N THR A 28 18.91 -9.68 13.79
CA THR A 28 20.12 -10.45 14.09
C THR A 28 20.09 -11.80 13.39
N SER A 29 21.26 -12.39 13.18
CA SER A 29 21.38 -13.71 12.55
C SER A 29 22.57 -14.49 13.11
N GLU A 30 22.39 -15.78 13.37
CA GLU A 30 23.53 -16.66 13.71
C GLU A 30 24.45 -16.93 12.51
N LYS A 31 23.97 -16.68 11.28
CA LYS A 31 24.65 -17.07 10.04
C LYS A 31 25.39 -15.93 9.35
N LYS A 32 25.16 -14.68 9.76
CA LYS A 32 25.76 -13.48 9.17
C LYS A 32 25.73 -12.30 10.13
N GLU A 33 26.36 -11.21 9.73
CA GLU A 33 26.38 -9.97 10.49
C GLU A 33 24.96 -9.44 10.75
N ASP A 34 24.79 -8.91 11.96
CA ASP A 34 23.55 -8.27 12.38
C ASP A 34 23.24 -7.05 11.50
N GLU A 35 21.95 -6.85 11.25
CA GLU A 35 21.47 -5.73 10.45
C GLU A 35 21.18 -4.53 11.34
N THR A 36 21.83 -3.40 11.06
CA THR A 36 21.53 -2.11 11.69
C THR A 36 20.18 -1.56 11.22
N LEU A 37 19.57 -0.67 12.02
CA LEU A 37 18.34 0.04 11.63
C LEU A 37 18.46 0.73 10.28
N LYS A 38 19.58 1.41 10.03
CA LYS A 38 19.82 2.09 8.76
C LYS A 38 19.92 1.12 7.59
N GLN A 39 20.56 -0.04 7.77
CA GLN A 39 20.65 -1.06 6.73
C GLN A 39 19.27 -1.63 6.38
N HIS A 40 18.46 -1.95 7.39
CA HIS A 40 17.10 -2.44 7.17
C HIS A 40 16.24 -1.40 6.45
N SER A 41 16.21 -0.15 6.92
CA SER A 41 15.45 0.92 6.25
C SER A 41 15.91 1.18 4.81
N LYS A 42 17.19 0.95 4.48
CA LYS A 42 17.67 0.98 3.09
C LYS A 42 17.13 -0.19 2.25
N LEU A 43 17.04 -1.40 2.81
CA LEU A 43 16.43 -2.53 2.11
C LEU A 43 14.93 -2.33 1.92
N VAL A 44 14.23 -1.80 2.93
CA VAL A 44 12.82 -1.41 2.82
C VAL A 44 12.61 -0.36 1.73
N ALA A 45 13.45 0.68 1.70
CA ALA A 45 13.42 1.69 0.65
C ALA A 45 13.66 1.09 -0.75
N LYS A 46 14.62 0.17 -0.89
CA LYS A 46 14.89 -0.54 -2.13
C LYS A 46 13.67 -1.30 -2.63
N TYR A 47 12.97 -2.04 -1.76
CA TYR A 47 11.77 -2.79 -2.14
C TYR A 47 10.58 -1.89 -2.43
N LEU A 48 10.41 -0.82 -1.65
CA LEU A 48 9.41 0.21 -1.93
C LEU A 48 9.60 0.79 -3.33
N LEU A 49 10.83 1.16 -3.70
CA LEU A 49 11.16 1.69 -5.02
C LEU A 49 10.84 0.68 -6.13
N LYS A 50 11.27 -0.58 -5.99
CA LYS A 50 10.95 -1.63 -6.97
C LYS A 50 9.44 -1.79 -7.18
N ILE A 51 8.68 -1.82 -6.09
CA ILE A 51 7.22 -1.90 -6.14
C ILE A 51 6.64 -0.64 -6.80
N ALA A 52 7.12 0.54 -6.40
CA ALA A 52 6.62 1.81 -6.88
C ALA A 52 6.85 2.01 -8.38
N ASP A 53 8.05 1.69 -8.87
CA ASP A 53 8.42 1.77 -10.27
C ASP A 53 7.63 0.78 -11.11
N SER A 54 7.48 -0.46 -10.63
CA SER A 54 6.78 -1.52 -11.38
C SER A 54 5.27 -1.28 -11.53
N GLN A 55 4.65 -0.53 -10.63
CA GLN A 55 3.19 -0.34 -10.56
C GLN A 55 2.75 1.13 -10.66
N GLY A 56 3.67 2.05 -10.97
CA GLY A 56 3.36 3.48 -11.10
C GLY A 56 2.82 4.12 -9.82
N ILE A 57 3.22 3.64 -8.65
CA ILE A 57 2.66 4.05 -7.35
C ILE A 57 2.91 5.53 -7.09
N GLU A 58 4.08 6.06 -7.44
CA GLU A 58 4.40 7.47 -7.20
C GLU A 58 3.40 8.41 -7.88
N MET A 59 3.14 8.19 -9.18
CA MET A 59 2.18 8.98 -9.93
C MET A 59 0.75 8.80 -9.39
N LEU A 60 0.37 7.57 -8.99
CA LEU A 60 -0.92 7.30 -8.37
C LEU A 60 -1.10 8.10 -7.07
N ILE A 61 -0.09 8.10 -6.19
CA ILE A 61 -0.14 8.84 -4.92
C ILE A 61 -0.25 10.34 -5.17
N GLU A 62 0.52 10.89 -6.11
CA GLU A 62 0.39 12.31 -6.48
C GLU A 62 -1.00 12.67 -6.99
N GLN A 63 -1.60 11.82 -7.83
CA GLN A 63 -2.97 12.02 -8.33
C GLN A 63 -3.99 11.99 -7.19
N ILE A 64 -3.87 11.02 -6.27
CA ILE A 64 -4.78 10.93 -5.13
C ILE A 64 -4.63 12.13 -4.19
N ILE A 65 -3.40 12.57 -3.90
CA ILE A 65 -3.14 13.75 -3.06
C ILE A 65 -3.68 15.02 -3.71
N ASN A 66 -3.48 15.20 -5.03
CA ASN A 66 -4.03 16.34 -5.75
C ASN A 66 -5.57 16.35 -5.65
N LYS A 67 -6.22 15.20 -5.87
CA LYS A 67 -7.68 15.09 -5.76
C LYS A 67 -8.17 15.39 -4.34
N LEU A 68 -7.47 14.89 -3.33
CA LEU A 68 -7.79 15.15 -1.92
C LEU A 68 -7.66 16.64 -1.60
N ALA A 69 -6.58 17.27 -2.06
CA ALA A 69 -6.36 18.71 -1.90
C ALA A 69 -7.46 19.54 -2.59
N GLU A 70 -7.88 19.16 -3.80
CA GLU A 70 -9.01 19.78 -4.50
C GLU A 70 -10.32 19.66 -3.69
N SER A 71 -10.63 18.46 -3.18
CA SER A 71 -11.83 18.22 -2.36
C SER A 71 -11.83 19.03 -1.05
N LEU A 72 -10.66 19.25 -0.47
CA LEU A 72 -10.45 20.03 0.75
C LEU A 72 -10.19 21.53 0.48
N LYS A 73 -10.20 21.96 -0.79
CA LYS A 73 -9.88 23.33 -1.23
C LYS A 73 -8.47 23.82 -0.82
N ILE A 74 -7.55 22.88 -0.60
CA ILE A 74 -6.13 23.12 -0.34
C ILE A 74 -5.47 23.56 -1.64
N LYS A 75 -5.02 24.83 -1.69
CA LYS A 75 -4.32 25.40 -2.85
C LYS A 75 -2.80 25.33 -2.72
N ASP A 76 -2.31 25.25 -1.49
CA ASP A 76 -0.89 25.30 -1.21
C ASP A 76 -0.17 24.04 -1.72
N SER A 77 0.88 24.25 -2.52
CA SER A 77 1.73 23.15 -2.99
C SER A 77 2.54 22.52 -1.87
N ILE A 78 2.86 23.28 -0.82
CA ILE A 78 3.68 22.79 0.29
C ILE A 78 2.89 21.78 1.11
N THR A 79 1.61 22.05 1.43
CA THR A 79 0.68 21.07 2.01
C THR A 79 0.66 19.75 1.23
N LYS A 80 0.58 19.82 -0.11
CA LYS A 80 0.61 18.62 -0.96
C LYS A 80 1.94 17.87 -0.89
N HIS A 81 3.06 18.59 -0.86
CA HIS A 81 4.39 17.98 -0.70
C HIS A 81 4.55 17.29 0.67
N TYR A 82 3.99 17.87 1.74
CA TYR A 82 3.90 17.20 3.03
C TYR A 82 3.06 15.92 2.92
N GLY A 83 1.88 15.96 2.31
CA GLY A 83 1.06 14.77 2.09
C GLY A 83 1.83 13.62 1.42
N LYS A 84 2.63 13.92 0.38
CA LYS A 84 3.45 12.91 -0.30
C LYS A 84 4.59 12.40 0.60
N SER A 85 5.26 13.30 1.30
CA SER A 85 6.39 12.97 2.17
C SER A 85 5.94 12.11 3.36
N ILE A 86 4.87 12.53 4.07
CA ILE A 86 4.28 11.80 5.20
C ILE A 86 3.88 10.38 4.76
N PHE A 87 3.30 10.23 3.57
CA PHE A 87 2.92 8.92 3.04
C PHE A 87 4.13 7.98 2.89
N PHE A 88 5.18 8.39 2.16
CA PHE A 88 6.33 7.51 1.91
C PHE A 88 7.23 7.36 3.13
N ASP A 89 7.42 8.41 3.93
CA ASP A 89 8.23 8.34 5.14
C ASP A 89 7.62 7.39 6.16
N ALA A 90 6.29 7.26 6.22
CA ALA A 90 5.68 6.29 7.13
C ALA A 90 6.15 4.85 6.86
N ILE A 91 6.52 4.54 5.62
CA ILE A 91 7.07 3.24 5.23
C ILE A 91 8.55 3.13 5.61
N ILE A 92 9.35 4.15 5.29
CA ILE A 92 10.81 4.13 5.51
C ILE A 92 11.18 4.23 7.00
N LEU A 93 10.38 4.98 7.75
CA LEU A 93 10.58 5.33 9.15
C LEU A 93 9.75 4.47 10.11
N HIS A 94 9.10 3.41 9.63
CA HIS A 94 8.22 2.58 10.46
C HIS A 94 8.91 1.99 11.70
N ASP A 95 10.21 1.71 11.59
CA ASP A 95 11.03 1.04 12.59
C ASP A 95 11.82 1.99 13.50
N LEU A 96 11.57 3.31 13.45
CA LEU A 96 12.26 4.30 14.31
C LEU A 96 12.22 3.94 15.79
N GLY A 97 11.17 3.26 16.25
CA GLY A 97 10.99 2.85 17.64
C GLY A 97 11.88 1.69 18.10
N LYS A 98 12.60 1.02 17.19
CA LYS A 98 13.55 -0.03 17.57
C LYS A 98 14.75 0.52 18.37
N ILE A 99 14.89 1.85 18.50
CA ILE A 99 15.84 2.47 19.42
C ILE A 99 15.52 2.25 20.91
N ASN A 100 14.34 1.70 21.24
CA ASN A 100 14.00 1.31 22.59
C ASN A 100 15.06 0.32 23.15
N PRO A 101 15.78 0.65 24.24
CA PRO A 101 16.81 -0.22 24.81
C PRO A 101 16.29 -1.61 25.20
N ASN A 102 15.03 -1.72 25.62
CA ASN A 102 14.43 -3.01 25.93
C ASN A 102 14.16 -3.83 24.66
N PHE A 103 13.88 -3.19 23.51
CA PHE A 103 13.81 -3.90 22.22
C PHE A 103 15.20 -4.41 21.82
N GLN A 104 16.22 -3.57 21.92
CA GLN A 104 17.61 -3.95 21.62
C GLN A 104 18.07 -5.14 22.47
N ILE A 105 17.73 -5.18 23.75
CA ILE A 105 18.06 -6.33 24.62
C ILE A 105 17.18 -7.54 24.29
N ASP A 106 15.85 -7.39 24.40
CA ASP A 106 14.93 -8.52 24.41
C ASP A 106 14.76 -9.16 23.01
N ARG A 107 14.94 -8.39 21.94
CA ARG A 107 14.72 -8.84 20.55
C ARG A 107 16.00 -8.97 19.76
N MET A 108 16.99 -8.11 19.98
CA MET A 108 18.26 -8.11 19.24
C MET A 108 19.43 -8.71 20.03
N ASN A 109 19.26 -9.07 21.31
CA ASN A 109 20.35 -9.53 22.18
C ASN A 109 21.56 -8.58 22.20
N ASN A 110 21.31 -7.28 22.15
CA ASN A 110 22.35 -6.27 22.01
C ASN A 110 22.88 -5.83 23.38
N GLU A 111 24.05 -6.34 23.76
CA GLU A 111 24.70 -6.10 25.05
C GLU A 111 25.17 -4.65 25.28
N ALA A 112 25.17 -3.81 24.24
CA ALA A 112 25.52 -2.39 24.35
C ALA A 112 24.47 -1.59 25.16
N PHE A 113 23.29 -2.15 25.39
CA PHE A 113 22.17 -1.48 26.05
C PHE A 113 21.92 -2.03 27.46
N LYS A 114 21.38 -1.16 28.32
CA LYS A 114 20.94 -1.52 29.67
C LYS A 114 19.41 -1.47 29.76
N ARG A 115 18.85 -2.45 30.47
CA ARG A 115 17.40 -2.58 30.68
C ARG A 115 16.87 -1.30 31.34
N GLN A 116 15.78 -0.78 30.79
CA GLN A 116 15.04 0.35 31.37
C GLN A 116 13.66 -0.11 31.86
N LYS A 117 13.20 0.48 32.97
CA LYS A 117 11.84 0.29 33.47
C LYS A 117 10.88 1.20 32.68
N LEU A 118 10.31 0.65 31.61
CA LEU A 118 9.38 1.35 30.70
C LEU A 118 8.04 0.62 30.65
N ASN A 119 6.94 1.37 30.61
CA ASN A 119 5.57 0.85 30.49
C ASN A 119 5.36 0.20 29.12
N GLN A 120 5.92 0.77 28.06
CA GLN A 120 5.89 0.20 26.70
C GLN A 120 6.69 -1.11 26.55
N LYS A 121 7.43 -1.55 27.57
CA LYS A 121 8.30 -2.74 27.56
C LYS A 121 9.27 -2.68 26.37
N HIS A 122 9.18 -3.62 25.43
CA HIS A 122 9.97 -3.69 24.20
C HIS A 122 9.16 -3.33 22.94
N ASN A 123 7.94 -2.83 23.07
CA ASN A 123 7.07 -2.55 21.92
C ASN A 123 7.64 -1.39 21.11
N HIS A 124 8.09 -1.64 19.88
CA HIS A 124 8.70 -0.61 19.04
C HIS A 124 7.70 0.07 18.11
N SER A 125 6.62 -0.60 17.69
CA SER A 125 5.66 -0.02 16.73
C SER A 125 5.00 1.26 17.25
N PHE A 126 4.58 1.26 18.51
CA PHE A 126 4.03 2.46 19.14
C PHE A 126 5.07 3.57 19.19
N LEU A 127 6.27 3.28 19.71
CA LEU A 127 7.33 4.27 19.83
C LEU A 127 7.73 4.83 18.45
N GLY A 128 7.81 3.98 17.43
CA GLY A 128 8.07 4.39 16.05
C GLY A 128 7.01 5.34 15.52
N SER A 129 5.72 5.00 15.74
CA SER A 129 4.61 5.87 15.36
C SER A 129 4.63 7.21 16.11
N PHE A 130 5.03 7.22 17.39
CA PHE A 130 5.14 8.43 18.20
C PHE A 130 6.27 9.34 17.72
N ILE A 131 7.45 8.79 17.46
CA ILE A 131 8.62 9.53 16.96
C ILE A 131 8.32 10.10 15.57
N PHE A 132 7.75 9.27 14.68
CA PHE A 132 7.34 9.70 13.34
C PHE A 132 6.32 10.86 13.41
N SER A 133 5.32 10.75 14.29
CA SER A 133 4.32 11.80 14.44
C SER A 133 4.95 13.12 14.87
N ASN A 134 5.79 13.09 15.90
CA ASN A 134 6.47 14.28 16.43
C ASN A 134 7.46 14.89 15.44
N PHE A 135 8.16 14.07 14.66
CA PHE A 135 9.02 14.54 13.58
C PHE A 135 8.27 15.40 12.57
N TYR A 136 7.04 15.01 12.22
CA TYR A 136 6.20 15.78 11.32
C TYR A 136 5.44 16.91 12.00
N PHE A 137 4.99 16.75 13.25
CA PHE A 137 4.35 17.81 14.01
C PHE A 137 5.28 19.03 14.15
N GLU A 138 6.54 18.81 14.52
CA GLU A 138 7.55 19.86 14.59
C GLU A 138 7.71 20.56 13.24
N GLN A 139 7.93 19.80 12.16
CA GLN A 139 8.14 20.37 10.84
C GLN A 139 6.94 21.17 10.32
N ILE A 140 5.71 20.68 10.55
CA ILE A 140 4.50 21.37 10.11
C ILE A 140 4.30 22.63 10.97
N PHE A 141 4.53 22.54 12.27
CA PHE A 141 4.36 23.65 13.20
C PHE A 141 5.33 24.80 12.90
N GLU A 142 6.63 24.51 12.79
CA GLU A 142 7.67 25.52 12.58
C GLU A 142 7.68 26.11 11.17
N ASN A 143 7.06 25.44 10.21
CA ASN A 143 7.06 25.88 8.83
C ASN A 143 5.98 26.93 8.55
N ASN A 144 6.35 28.20 8.69
CA ASN A 144 5.51 29.37 8.40
C ASN A 144 5.05 29.49 6.93
N THR A 145 5.53 28.64 6.02
CA THR A 145 5.07 28.63 4.62
C THR A 145 3.85 27.75 4.39
N VAL A 146 3.54 26.84 5.33
CA VAL A 146 2.31 26.06 5.33
C VAL A 146 1.16 26.96 5.74
N ASN A 147 0.07 26.95 4.97
CA ASN A 147 -1.14 27.68 5.31
C ASN A 147 -1.73 27.16 6.64
N GLU A 148 -1.98 28.04 7.61
CA GLU A 148 -2.54 27.67 8.91
C GLU A 148 -3.86 26.89 8.79
N ASN A 149 -4.71 27.23 7.81
CA ASN A 149 -5.98 26.52 7.58
C ASN A 149 -5.79 25.08 7.06
N ASP A 150 -4.61 24.76 6.53
CA ASP A 150 -4.30 23.44 5.98
C ASP A 150 -3.60 22.53 7.01
N LYS A 151 -3.02 23.12 8.09
CA LYS A 151 -2.30 22.38 9.13
C LYS A 151 -3.14 21.31 9.83
N PRO A 152 -4.42 21.53 10.20
CA PRO A 152 -5.25 20.50 10.83
C PRO A 152 -5.37 19.23 9.98
N PHE A 153 -5.49 19.39 8.66
CA PHE A 153 -5.48 18.27 7.73
C PHE A 153 -4.15 17.51 7.76
N LEU A 154 -3.01 18.21 7.76
CA LEU A 154 -1.69 17.55 7.83
C LEU A 154 -1.49 16.80 9.15
N TYR A 155 -1.85 17.41 10.29
CA TYR A 155 -1.78 16.72 11.59
C TYR A 155 -2.66 15.47 11.61
N PHE A 156 -3.89 15.57 11.11
CA PHE A 156 -4.76 14.41 10.98
C PHE A 156 -4.17 13.33 10.04
N PHE A 157 -3.55 13.74 8.93
CA PHE A 157 -2.91 12.84 7.98
C PHE A 157 -1.68 12.14 8.58
N VAL A 158 -0.89 12.84 9.39
CA VAL A 158 0.20 12.25 10.19
C VAL A 158 -0.37 11.15 11.10
N PHE A 159 -1.44 11.43 11.86
CA PHE A 159 -2.06 10.41 12.72
C PHE A 159 -2.55 9.18 11.94
N LEU A 160 -3.10 9.37 10.74
CA LEU A 160 -3.51 8.25 9.88
C LEU A 160 -2.31 7.38 9.49
N MET A 161 -1.22 7.98 8.99
CA MET A 161 -0.04 7.22 8.59
C MET A 161 0.71 6.62 9.79
N SER A 162 0.72 7.30 10.93
CA SER A 162 1.22 6.77 12.21
C SER A 162 0.46 5.53 12.65
N ASN A 163 -0.84 5.44 12.37
CA ASN A 163 -1.63 4.24 12.65
C ASN A 163 -1.17 3.04 11.80
N ALA A 164 -0.74 3.26 10.55
CA ALA A 164 -0.15 2.20 9.73
C ALA A 164 1.15 1.67 10.37
N ILE A 165 2.02 2.58 10.85
CA ILE A 165 3.22 2.21 11.61
C ILE A 165 2.84 1.44 12.87
N SER A 166 1.91 1.93 13.68
CA SER A 166 1.55 1.26 14.94
C SER A 166 1.05 -0.18 14.74
N CYS A 167 0.40 -0.45 13.60
CA CYS A 167 -0.18 -1.75 13.26
C CYS A 167 0.70 -2.67 12.40
N HIS A 168 1.95 -2.32 12.06
CA HIS A 168 2.71 -3.08 11.04
C HIS A 168 3.03 -4.55 11.40
N HIS A 169 3.01 -4.91 12.69
CA HIS A 169 3.12 -6.32 13.15
C HIS A 169 1.78 -7.04 13.30
N SER A 170 0.66 -6.34 13.10
CA SER A 170 -0.68 -6.93 13.19
C SER A 170 -1.09 -7.53 11.84
N SER A 171 -1.98 -8.52 11.84
CA SER A 171 -2.60 -9.01 10.60
C SER A 171 -3.76 -8.12 10.12
N ILE A 172 -4.20 -7.20 10.97
CA ILE A 172 -5.33 -6.31 10.75
C ILE A 172 -4.91 -4.89 11.12
N LEU A 173 -5.26 -3.95 10.24
CA LEU A 173 -5.21 -2.53 10.54
C LEU A 173 -6.41 -2.17 11.42
N TYR A 174 -6.20 -2.08 12.74
CA TYR A 174 -7.18 -1.49 13.65
C TYR A 174 -6.88 -0.01 13.85
N TYR A 175 -7.86 0.74 14.34
CA TYR A 175 -7.67 2.13 14.73
C TYR A 175 -7.59 2.19 16.25
N ARG A 176 -6.45 2.65 16.79
CA ARG A 176 -6.29 2.89 18.22
C ARG A 176 -6.20 4.37 18.49
N GLN A 177 -7.24 4.90 19.13
CA GLN A 177 -7.36 6.32 19.44
C GLN A 177 -6.95 6.64 20.89
N GLU A 178 -6.83 5.62 21.73
CA GLU A 178 -6.46 5.78 23.13
C GLU A 178 -4.94 5.66 23.28
N PHE A 179 -4.33 6.75 23.73
CA PHE A 179 -2.92 6.82 24.09
C PHE A 179 -2.81 6.72 25.61
N GLU A 180 -2.07 5.73 26.11
CA GLU A 180 -1.82 5.62 27.55
C GLU A 180 -0.89 6.77 27.99
N PRO A 181 -1.30 7.67 28.92
CA PRO A 181 -0.51 8.86 29.27
C PRO A 181 0.91 8.53 29.73
N ASN A 182 1.06 7.50 30.56
CA ASN A 182 2.37 7.05 31.05
C ASN A 182 3.28 6.55 29.92
N ILE A 183 2.72 6.03 28.82
CA ILE A 183 3.47 5.59 27.64
C ILE A 183 3.87 6.80 26.78
N LEU A 184 3.01 7.80 26.64
CA LEU A 184 3.34 9.04 25.94
C LEU A 184 4.47 9.78 26.66
N GLU A 185 4.32 10.00 27.97
CA GLU A 185 5.29 10.72 28.80
C GLU A 185 6.69 10.09 28.70
N GLU A 186 6.77 8.76 28.83
CA GLU A 186 8.07 8.10 28.69
C GLU A 186 8.62 8.13 27.27
N SER A 187 7.79 8.30 26.24
CA SER A 187 8.22 8.30 24.84
C SER A 187 8.94 9.59 24.45
N PHE A 188 8.68 10.71 25.14
CA PHE A 188 9.36 11.99 24.90
C PHE A 188 10.88 11.92 25.01
N ARG A 189 11.39 11.08 25.93
CA ARG A 189 12.84 10.92 26.13
C ARG A 189 13.57 10.44 24.86
N PHE A 190 12.86 9.81 23.93
CA PHE A 190 13.42 9.27 22.70
C PHE A 190 13.51 10.29 21.57
N LEU A 191 12.73 11.37 21.59
CA LEU A 191 12.71 12.41 20.55
C LEU A 191 14.09 13.06 20.34
N LYS A 192 14.80 13.30 21.44
CA LYS A 192 16.18 13.86 21.43
C LYS A 192 17.17 13.00 20.64
N SER A 193 16.94 11.68 20.55
CA SER A 193 17.80 10.77 19.77
C SER A 193 17.77 11.08 18.28
N TYR A 194 16.70 11.73 17.81
CA TYR A 194 16.48 12.13 16.42
C TYR A 194 16.53 13.66 16.24
N LYS A 195 17.01 14.41 17.25
CA LYS A 195 17.06 15.88 17.26
C LYS A 195 15.69 16.57 17.10
N ILE A 196 14.62 15.87 17.45
CA ILE A 196 13.28 16.45 17.52
C ILE A 196 13.18 17.21 18.84
N SER A 197 12.84 18.49 18.75
CA SER A 197 12.93 19.52 19.80
C SER A 197 11.57 20.18 20.12
N ILE A 198 10.48 19.68 19.55
CA ILE A 198 9.10 20.07 19.91
C ILE A 198 8.87 20.01 21.43
N GLU A 199 8.23 21.04 21.98
CA GLU A 199 7.90 21.10 23.41
C GLU A 199 6.90 19.99 23.79
N GLU A 200 7.10 19.36 24.95
CA GLU A 200 6.30 18.19 25.37
C GLU A 200 4.81 18.52 25.48
N ASP A 201 4.47 19.66 26.10
CA ASP A 201 3.08 20.14 26.23
C ASP A 201 2.44 20.37 24.85
N TYR A 202 3.20 20.92 23.91
CA TYR A 202 2.71 21.16 22.56
C TYR A 202 2.50 19.85 21.80
N SER A 203 3.43 18.90 21.89
CA SER A 203 3.24 17.55 21.37
C SER A 203 2.01 16.86 21.98
N LEU A 204 1.89 16.86 23.31
CA LEU A 204 0.77 16.25 24.02
C LEU A 204 -0.57 16.80 23.52
N SER A 205 -0.64 18.10 23.25
CA SER A 205 -1.85 18.74 22.73
C SER A 205 -2.37 18.10 21.44
N PHE A 206 -1.52 17.56 20.56
CA PHE A 206 -2.00 16.87 19.35
C PHE A 206 -2.72 15.56 19.68
N TYR A 207 -2.23 14.82 20.68
CA TYR A 207 -2.80 13.53 21.09
C TYR A 207 -4.09 13.74 21.87
N GLU A 208 -4.13 14.74 22.76
CA GLU A 208 -5.31 15.09 23.56
C GLU A 208 -6.42 15.68 22.71
N ASN A 209 -6.09 16.52 21.72
CA ASN A 209 -7.04 17.23 20.87
C ASN A 209 -7.24 16.56 19.49
N LEU A 210 -6.92 15.27 19.34
CA LEU A 210 -7.04 14.55 18.06
C LEU A 210 -8.48 14.63 17.51
N LYS A 211 -9.48 14.63 18.39
CA LYS A 211 -10.88 14.71 17.99
C LYS A 211 -11.19 16.07 17.37
N GLU A 212 -10.74 17.14 18.00
CA GLU A 212 -10.89 18.53 17.57
C GLU A 212 -10.14 18.77 16.25
N ILE A 213 -8.89 18.31 16.14
CA ILE A 213 -8.11 18.35 14.89
C ILE A 213 -8.87 17.68 13.74
N LYS A 214 -9.50 16.53 14.02
CA LYS A 214 -10.32 15.81 13.02
C LYS A 214 -11.58 16.60 12.65
N GLU A 215 -12.23 17.24 13.62
CA GLU A 215 -13.45 18.05 13.40
C GLU A 215 -13.18 19.31 12.58
N GLU A 216 -11.95 19.83 12.59
CA GLU A 216 -11.51 20.92 11.72
C GLU A 216 -11.37 20.53 10.23
N VAL A 217 -11.33 19.23 9.93
CA VAL A 217 -11.27 18.72 8.54
C VAL A 217 -12.68 18.39 8.05
N GLU A 218 -13.10 19.00 6.92
CA GLU A 218 -14.41 18.75 6.31
C GLU A 218 -14.45 17.34 5.65
N LEU A 219 -14.68 16.31 6.46
CA LEU A 219 -14.64 14.89 6.05
C LEU A 219 -15.94 14.41 5.35
N LYS A 220 -16.08 14.75 4.08
CA LYS A 220 -17.14 14.20 3.21
C LYS A 220 -16.92 12.70 2.92
N PRO A 221 -17.97 11.93 2.56
CA PRO A 221 -17.84 10.50 2.26
C PRO A 221 -16.74 10.17 1.25
N GLU A 222 -16.58 10.96 0.19
CA GLU A 222 -15.53 10.77 -0.81
C GLU A 222 -14.11 11.00 -0.25
N ILE A 223 -13.94 11.96 0.66
CA ILE A 223 -12.67 12.23 1.35
C ILE A 223 -12.36 11.09 2.31
N CYS A 224 -13.35 10.66 3.10
CA CYS A 224 -13.22 9.51 4.00
C CYS A 224 -12.78 8.24 3.26
N PHE A 225 -13.42 7.93 2.13
CA PHE A 225 -13.04 6.78 1.31
C PHE A 225 -11.62 6.94 0.75
N THR A 226 -11.26 8.12 0.27
CA THR A 226 -9.93 8.40 -0.28
C THR A 226 -8.83 8.23 0.78
N LEU A 227 -9.05 8.77 1.98
CA LEU A 227 -8.13 8.62 3.11
C LEU A 227 -8.03 7.16 3.57
N PHE A 228 -9.15 6.43 3.60
CA PHE A 228 -9.15 5.00 3.89
C PHE A 228 -8.36 4.20 2.86
N ALA A 229 -8.55 4.48 1.56
CA ALA A 229 -7.82 3.84 0.48
C ALA A 229 -6.31 4.13 0.58
N LEU A 230 -5.92 5.39 0.84
CA LEU A 230 -4.52 5.76 1.08
C LEU A 230 -3.94 5.02 2.29
N LEU A 231 -4.65 4.96 3.41
CA LEU A 231 -4.20 4.25 4.59
C LEU A 231 -4.00 2.75 4.31
N LYS A 232 -4.94 2.10 3.61
CA LYS A 232 -4.84 0.70 3.21
C LYS A 232 -3.68 0.46 2.24
N LEU A 233 -3.49 1.36 1.28
CA LEU A 233 -2.38 1.29 0.32
C LEU A 233 -1.03 1.47 1.03
N ASN A 234 -0.91 2.47 1.91
CA ASN A 234 0.28 2.70 2.72
C ASN A 234 0.65 1.47 3.54
N TYR A 235 -0.32 0.94 4.27
CA TYR A 235 -0.13 -0.26 5.09
C TYR A 235 0.28 -1.48 4.26
N SER A 236 -0.31 -1.65 3.07
CA SER A 236 0.06 -2.73 2.16
C SER A 236 1.48 -2.57 1.61
N LEU A 237 1.89 -1.35 1.24
CA LEU A 237 3.24 -1.05 0.76
C LEU A 237 4.26 -1.22 1.86
N LEU A 238 3.95 -0.77 3.09
CA LEU A 238 4.78 -0.92 4.27
C LEU A 238 5.05 -2.39 4.56
N THR A 239 3.99 -3.17 4.76
CA THR A 239 4.10 -4.59 5.11
C THR A 239 4.75 -5.42 4.00
N ALA A 240 4.46 -5.13 2.72
CA ALA A 240 5.14 -5.79 1.60
C ALA A 240 6.64 -5.46 1.55
N SER A 241 6.99 -4.17 1.66
CA SER A 241 8.39 -3.73 1.58
C SER A 241 9.21 -4.25 2.76
N ASP A 242 8.65 -4.21 3.97
CA ASP A 242 9.28 -4.77 5.18
C ASP A 242 9.42 -6.29 5.11
N TYR A 243 8.40 -6.99 4.62
CA TYR A 243 8.47 -8.44 4.41
C TYR A 243 9.57 -8.82 3.41
N TYR A 244 9.65 -8.14 2.26
CA TYR A 244 10.68 -8.44 1.27
C TYR A 244 12.08 -8.06 1.76
N ALA A 245 12.23 -6.94 2.47
CA ALA A 245 13.50 -6.55 3.09
C ALA A 245 13.96 -7.59 4.12
N THR A 246 13.05 -7.98 5.02
CA THR A 246 13.32 -9.00 6.04
C THR A 246 13.59 -10.36 5.41
N ASN A 247 12.93 -10.73 4.30
CA ASN A 247 13.19 -11.99 3.61
C ASN A 247 14.56 -11.99 2.89
N GLU A 248 14.94 -10.89 2.24
CA GLU A 248 16.28 -10.74 1.66
C GLU A 248 17.33 -10.80 2.76
N TYR A 249 17.13 -10.09 3.88
CA TYR A 249 18.04 -10.19 5.01
C TYR A 249 18.03 -11.60 5.59
N MET A 250 16.92 -12.21 5.99
CA MET A 250 16.94 -13.49 6.69
C MET A 250 17.37 -14.67 5.82
N ALA A 251 16.93 -14.71 4.56
CA ALA A 251 17.07 -15.88 3.69
C ALA A 251 18.03 -15.68 2.51
N ASP A 252 18.55 -14.45 2.29
CA ASP A 252 19.34 -14.10 1.10
C ASP A 252 18.58 -14.33 -0.22
N ILE A 253 17.24 -14.21 -0.16
CA ILE A 253 16.35 -14.37 -1.31
C ILE A 253 15.88 -12.99 -1.75
N LYS A 254 16.36 -12.57 -2.92
CA LYS A 254 15.93 -11.33 -3.58
C LYS A 254 14.65 -11.57 -4.36
N VAL A 255 13.72 -10.62 -4.28
CA VAL A 255 12.48 -10.63 -5.06
C VAL A 255 12.54 -9.54 -6.14
N ASP A 256 12.33 -9.95 -7.38
CA ASP A 256 12.29 -9.09 -8.57
C ASP A 256 11.00 -9.25 -9.37
N ASP A 257 10.17 -10.25 -9.05
CA ASP A 257 8.87 -10.50 -9.66
C ASP A 257 7.75 -10.26 -8.64
N PHE A 258 6.86 -9.31 -8.96
CA PHE A 258 5.70 -8.93 -8.15
C PHE A 258 4.37 -9.46 -8.71
N GLY A 259 4.43 -10.46 -9.58
CA GLY A 259 3.26 -11.12 -10.17
C GLY A 259 2.50 -10.23 -11.16
N LEU A 260 3.22 -9.38 -11.90
CA LEU A 260 2.65 -8.51 -12.92
C LEU A 260 2.47 -9.25 -14.25
N ILE A 261 1.43 -8.87 -15.00
CA ILE A 261 1.11 -9.38 -16.33
C ILE A 261 1.85 -8.52 -17.36
N ASP A 262 3.06 -8.99 -17.71
CA ASP A 262 3.83 -8.44 -18.81
C ASP A 262 3.27 -8.85 -20.20
N ASP A 263 3.87 -8.32 -21.26
CA ASP A 263 3.45 -8.60 -22.64
C ASP A 263 3.63 -10.09 -23.04
N GLU A 264 4.62 -10.78 -22.45
CA GLU A 264 4.83 -12.21 -22.69
C GLU A 264 3.69 -13.03 -22.09
N LEU A 265 3.37 -12.83 -20.81
CA LEU A 265 2.29 -13.51 -20.11
C LEU A 265 0.94 -13.16 -20.73
N ARG A 266 0.71 -11.91 -21.11
CA ARG A 266 -0.48 -11.46 -21.84
C ARG A 266 -0.66 -12.23 -23.14
N THR A 267 0.42 -12.36 -23.94
CA THR A 267 0.41 -13.14 -25.18
C THR A 267 0.14 -14.61 -24.92
N LYS A 268 0.78 -15.18 -23.88
CA LYS A 268 0.62 -16.57 -23.47
C LYS A 268 -0.80 -16.87 -23.00
N ILE A 269 -1.43 -16.00 -22.20
CA ILE A 269 -2.83 -16.11 -21.78
C ILE A 269 -3.73 -16.16 -23.00
N ARG A 270 -3.59 -15.19 -23.91
CA ARG A 270 -4.41 -15.10 -25.13
C ARG A 270 -4.26 -16.33 -26.02
N GLN A 271 -3.03 -16.70 -26.35
CA GLN A 271 -2.78 -17.85 -27.22
C GLN A 271 -3.33 -19.12 -26.59
N ASN A 272 -3.03 -19.36 -25.30
CA ASN A 272 -3.48 -20.55 -24.61
C ASN A 272 -5.00 -20.65 -24.53
N PHE A 273 -5.68 -19.54 -24.23
CA PHE A 273 -7.15 -19.51 -24.21
C PHE A 273 -7.72 -19.91 -25.57
N ARG A 274 -7.16 -19.36 -26.66
CA ARG A 274 -7.63 -19.59 -28.03
C ARG A 274 -7.29 -20.98 -28.59
N THR A 275 -6.21 -21.62 -28.16
CA THR A 275 -5.68 -22.80 -28.86
C THR A 275 -5.61 -24.07 -28.03
N LYS A 276 -5.43 -24.00 -26.70
CA LYS A 276 -5.17 -25.20 -25.87
C LYS A 276 -6.41 -26.09 -25.71
N LYS A 277 -7.60 -25.50 -25.63
CA LYS A 277 -8.85 -26.25 -25.49
C LYS A 277 -9.59 -26.28 -26.80
N PHE A 278 -9.93 -27.49 -27.26
CA PHE A 278 -10.63 -27.70 -28.53
C PHE A 278 -11.89 -26.83 -28.67
N TYR A 279 -12.72 -26.77 -27.62
CA TYR A 279 -13.95 -25.97 -27.63
C TYR A 279 -13.70 -24.45 -27.74
N ASN A 280 -12.57 -23.93 -27.23
CA ASN A 280 -12.22 -22.52 -27.42
C ASN A 280 -11.67 -22.29 -28.83
N LYS A 281 -10.84 -23.20 -29.34
CA LYS A 281 -10.37 -23.14 -30.73
C LYS A 281 -11.54 -23.12 -31.71
N GLU A 282 -12.50 -24.04 -31.54
CA GLU A 282 -13.75 -24.08 -32.30
C GLU A 282 -14.54 -22.78 -32.17
N LEU A 283 -14.66 -22.22 -30.96
CA LEU A 283 -15.32 -20.93 -30.73
C LEU A 283 -14.76 -19.82 -31.61
N PHE A 284 -13.43 -19.68 -31.70
CA PHE A 284 -12.82 -18.63 -32.52
C PHE A 284 -12.90 -18.93 -34.04
N LEU A 285 -12.85 -20.21 -34.45
CA LEU A 285 -13.00 -20.60 -35.86
C LEU A 285 -14.43 -20.41 -36.38
N ARG A 286 -15.42 -20.73 -35.54
CA ARG A 286 -16.85 -20.73 -35.89
C ARG A 286 -17.63 -19.63 -35.18
N PHE A 287 -16.95 -18.54 -34.81
CA PHE A 287 -17.51 -17.50 -33.93
C PHE A 287 -18.87 -16.98 -34.41
N LYS A 288 -18.98 -16.63 -35.70
CA LYS A 288 -20.24 -16.14 -36.30
C LYS A 288 -21.36 -17.18 -36.28
N GLU A 289 -21.03 -18.46 -36.51
CA GLU A 289 -22.01 -19.55 -36.48
C GLU A 289 -22.53 -19.79 -35.05
N ILE A 290 -21.61 -19.85 -34.09
CA ILE A 290 -21.94 -20.05 -32.67
C ILE A 290 -22.79 -18.90 -32.13
N MET A 291 -22.42 -17.66 -32.43
CA MET A 291 -23.17 -16.48 -32.00
C MET A 291 -24.59 -16.47 -32.60
N ASN A 292 -24.74 -16.81 -33.88
CA ASN A 292 -26.04 -16.71 -34.56
C ASN A 292 -26.98 -17.91 -34.38
N LYS A 293 -26.53 -19.03 -33.79
CA LYS A 293 -27.41 -20.20 -33.63
C LYS A 293 -28.60 -19.91 -32.70
N PRO A 294 -29.85 -20.17 -33.11
CA PRO A 294 -31.03 -19.94 -32.29
C PRO A 294 -31.09 -20.83 -31.05
N PHE A 295 -31.46 -20.27 -29.89
CA PHE A 295 -31.64 -21.04 -28.66
C PHE A 295 -32.70 -22.14 -28.78
N LYS A 296 -33.71 -21.96 -29.66
CA LYS A 296 -34.76 -22.97 -29.92
C LYS A 296 -34.19 -24.29 -30.46
N GLU A 297 -33.03 -24.26 -31.11
CA GLU A 297 -32.35 -25.45 -31.64
C GLU A 297 -31.47 -26.16 -30.59
N LEU A 298 -31.38 -25.63 -29.37
CA LEU A 298 -30.51 -26.12 -28.30
C LEU A 298 -31.28 -26.60 -27.07
N GLN A 299 -32.59 -26.89 -27.22
CA GLN A 299 -33.48 -27.25 -26.12
C GLN A 299 -33.31 -28.70 -25.65
N ASP A 300 -32.85 -29.60 -26.53
CA ASP A 300 -32.68 -31.00 -26.17
C ASP A 300 -31.54 -31.17 -25.17
N LYS A 301 -31.81 -31.92 -24.09
CA LYS A 301 -30.82 -32.21 -23.05
C LYS A 301 -29.77 -33.17 -23.58
N SER A 302 -28.64 -32.64 -24.01
CA SER A 302 -27.48 -33.41 -24.46
C SER A 302 -26.18 -32.70 -24.09
N GLU A 303 -25.10 -33.46 -24.00
CA GLU A 303 -23.75 -32.90 -23.80
C GLU A 303 -23.37 -31.95 -24.95
N VAL A 304 -23.77 -32.30 -26.18
CA VAL A 304 -23.53 -31.50 -27.38
C VAL A 304 -24.19 -30.13 -27.26
N ASN A 305 -25.48 -30.08 -26.93
CA ASN A 305 -26.20 -28.81 -26.78
C ASN A 305 -25.69 -28.01 -25.58
N LEU A 306 -25.35 -28.66 -24.47
CA LEU A 306 -24.75 -27.99 -23.32
C LEU A 306 -23.41 -27.32 -23.68
N ASN A 307 -22.53 -28.03 -24.39
CA ASN A 307 -21.26 -27.46 -24.83
C ASN A 307 -21.45 -26.34 -25.86
N TYR A 308 -22.44 -26.45 -26.75
CA TYR A 308 -22.80 -25.37 -27.66
C TYR A 308 -23.29 -24.13 -26.92
N LEU A 309 -24.19 -24.29 -25.94
CA LEU A 309 -24.69 -23.19 -25.10
C LEU A 309 -23.53 -22.50 -24.36
N ARG A 310 -22.59 -23.26 -23.80
CA ARG A 310 -21.37 -22.71 -23.17
C ARG A 310 -20.53 -21.89 -24.15
N GLN A 311 -20.32 -22.40 -25.38
CA GLN A 311 -19.58 -21.66 -26.41
C GLN A 311 -20.34 -20.39 -26.83
N LYS A 312 -21.66 -20.46 -26.96
CA LYS A 312 -22.51 -19.31 -27.27
C LYS A 312 -22.41 -18.22 -26.19
N LEU A 313 -22.47 -18.58 -24.91
CA LEU A 313 -22.24 -17.64 -23.81
C LEU A 313 -20.85 -16.98 -23.88
N ASN A 314 -19.80 -17.73 -24.22
CA ASN A 314 -18.47 -17.13 -24.41
C ASN A 314 -18.45 -16.18 -25.62
N ALA A 315 -19.13 -16.52 -26.72
CA ALA A 315 -19.26 -15.62 -27.86
C ALA A 315 -20.00 -14.31 -27.50
N GLU A 316 -21.04 -14.41 -26.66
CA GLU A 316 -21.79 -13.27 -26.14
C GLU A 316 -20.91 -12.39 -25.25
N VAL A 317 -20.15 -12.96 -24.29
CA VAL A 317 -19.19 -12.22 -23.45
C VAL A 317 -18.17 -11.47 -24.31
N ILE A 318 -17.54 -12.16 -25.26
CA ILE A 318 -16.54 -11.55 -26.15
C ILE A 318 -17.17 -10.41 -26.99
N SER A 319 -18.37 -10.63 -27.52
CA SER A 319 -19.06 -9.62 -28.35
C SER A 319 -19.50 -8.41 -27.52
N ALA A 320 -20.04 -8.64 -26.33
CA ALA A 320 -20.48 -7.58 -25.42
C ALA A 320 -19.32 -6.67 -25.02
N TYR A 321 -18.17 -7.26 -24.68
CA TYR A 321 -16.95 -6.51 -24.39
C TYR A 321 -16.49 -5.69 -25.59
N ARG A 322 -16.33 -6.31 -26.78
CA ARG A 322 -15.85 -5.62 -27.99
C ARG A 322 -16.75 -4.47 -28.43
N ASN A 323 -18.05 -4.54 -28.16
CA ASN A 323 -19.00 -3.48 -28.48
C ASN A 323 -18.97 -2.33 -27.47
N ASN A 324 -18.42 -2.54 -26.27
CA ASN A 324 -18.40 -1.55 -25.19
C ASN A 324 -17.03 -1.53 -24.46
N PRO A 325 -15.90 -1.38 -25.17
CA PRO A 325 -14.56 -1.62 -24.60
C PRO A 325 -14.19 -0.66 -23.46
N ASP A 326 -14.78 0.55 -23.46
CA ASP A 326 -14.51 1.60 -22.49
C ASP A 326 -15.38 1.49 -21.22
N SER A 327 -16.24 0.47 -21.12
CA SER A 327 -17.06 0.27 -19.92
C SER A 327 -16.17 -0.19 -18.75
N PRO A 328 -16.27 0.46 -17.57
CA PRO A 328 -15.55 0.02 -16.37
C PRO A 328 -16.18 -1.22 -15.72
N TRP A 329 -17.40 -1.59 -16.10
CA TRP A 329 -18.13 -2.71 -15.50
C TRP A 329 -18.78 -3.59 -16.59
N TYR A 330 -18.67 -4.91 -16.41
CA TYR A 330 -19.33 -5.91 -17.25
C TYR A 330 -20.08 -6.89 -16.36
N TYR A 331 -21.32 -7.22 -16.75
CA TYR A 331 -22.15 -8.19 -16.05
C TYR A 331 -22.29 -9.45 -16.90
N ILE A 332 -21.95 -10.61 -16.33
CA ILE A 332 -22.04 -11.92 -17.01
C ILE A 332 -23.10 -12.76 -16.32
N GLU A 333 -24.23 -12.98 -16.99
CA GLU A 333 -25.25 -13.92 -16.55
C GLU A 333 -24.80 -15.36 -16.80
N ALA A 334 -24.36 -16.05 -15.74
CA ALA A 334 -23.80 -17.40 -15.84
C ALA A 334 -24.54 -18.42 -14.94
N PRO A 335 -25.50 -19.19 -15.48
CA PRO A 335 -26.21 -20.21 -14.71
C PRO A 335 -25.29 -21.35 -14.25
N THR A 336 -25.78 -22.20 -13.34
CA THR A 336 -25.06 -23.41 -12.93
C THR A 336 -24.77 -24.28 -14.15
N GLY A 337 -23.51 -24.71 -14.29
CA GLY A 337 -23.05 -25.47 -15.45
C GLY A 337 -22.64 -24.65 -16.67
N ALA A 338 -22.73 -23.31 -16.65
CA ALA A 338 -22.34 -22.42 -17.76
C ALA A 338 -20.82 -22.40 -18.06
N GLY A 339 -19.98 -22.99 -17.20
CA GLY A 339 -18.53 -22.93 -17.35
C GLY A 339 -17.96 -21.57 -16.94
N LYS A 340 -18.33 -21.11 -15.73
CA LYS A 340 -17.94 -19.80 -15.16
C LYS A 340 -16.45 -19.47 -15.35
N THR A 341 -15.55 -20.41 -15.09
CA THR A 341 -14.10 -20.22 -15.27
C THR A 341 -13.71 -19.96 -16.72
N ASN A 342 -14.36 -20.60 -17.70
CA ASN A 342 -14.04 -20.33 -19.11
C ASN A 342 -14.58 -18.96 -19.54
N LEU A 343 -15.76 -18.57 -19.04
CA LEU A 343 -16.36 -17.25 -19.29
C LEU A 343 -15.49 -16.12 -18.71
N SER A 344 -15.02 -16.28 -17.47
CA SER A 344 -14.11 -15.30 -16.87
C SER A 344 -12.80 -15.20 -17.64
N LEU A 345 -12.22 -16.33 -18.07
CA LEU A 345 -11.01 -16.34 -18.92
C LEU A 345 -11.24 -15.70 -20.30
N ALA A 346 -12.42 -15.86 -20.90
CA ALA A 346 -12.77 -15.17 -22.14
C ALA A 346 -12.78 -13.65 -21.95
N CYS A 347 -13.42 -13.18 -20.86
CA CYS A 347 -13.46 -11.77 -20.50
C CYS A 347 -12.04 -11.22 -20.23
N ILE A 348 -11.26 -11.89 -19.38
CA ILE A 348 -9.86 -11.53 -19.07
C ILE A 348 -9.02 -11.47 -20.35
N CYS A 349 -9.18 -12.44 -21.26
CA CYS A 349 -8.43 -12.47 -22.51
C CYS A 349 -8.72 -11.23 -23.39
N GLU A 350 -9.95 -10.74 -23.42
CA GLU A 350 -10.31 -9.57 -24.22
C GLU A 350 -9.88 -8.27 -23.51
N LEU A 351 -10.08 -8.17 -22.20
CA LEU A 351 -9.62 -7.05 -21.37
C LEU A 351 -8.10 -6.83 -21.51
N LEU A 352 -7.32 -7.89 -21.27
CA LEU A 352 -5.86 -7.84 -21.40
C LEU A 352 -5.41 -7.66 -22.86
N GLN A 353 -6.24 -7.92 -23.87
CA GLN A 353 -5.84 -7.66 -25.25
C GLN A 353 -5.97 -6.17 -25.60
N THR A 354 -7.01 -5.52 -25.08
CA THR A 354 -7.36 -4.13 -25.45
C THR A 354 -6.67 -3.12 -24.56
N ASP A 355 -6.59 -3.37 -23.25
CA ASP A 355 -6.01 -2.44 -22.29
C ASP A 355 -4.67 -2.94 -21.75
N LYS A 356 -3.60 -2.33 -22.25
CA LYS A 356 -2.22 -2.62 -21.83
C LYS A 356 -1.88 -2.11 -20.43
N SER A 357 -2.68 -1.20 -19.87
CA SER A 357 -2.49 -0.73 -18.49
C SER A 357 -2.93 -1.77 -17.44
N LEU A 358 -3.72 -2.77 -17.83
CA LEU A 358 -4.10 -3.87 -16.95
C LEU A 358 -2.93 -4.84 -16.76
N ASP A 359 -2.29 -4.78 -15.60
CA ASP A 359 -1.11 -5.55 -15.24
C ASP A 359 -1.37 -6.57 -14.11
N LYS A 360 -2.58 -6.59 -13.54
CA LYS A 360 -3.00 -7.55 -12.50
C LYS A 360 -4.44 -8.03 -12.73
N VAL A 361 -4.69 -9.27 -12.34
CA VAL A 361 -6.03 -9.88 -12.37
C VAL A 361 -6.29 -10.56 -11.03
N PHE A 362 -7.38 -10.16 -10.38
CA PHE A 362 -7.88 -10.81 -9.18
C PHE A 362 -9.12 -11.63 -9.54
N TYR A 363 -9.05 -12.95 -9.40
CA TYR A 363 -10.19 -13.84 -9.53
C TYR A 363 -10.71 -14.18 -8.13
N VAL A 364 -11.85 -13.60 -7.77
CA VAL A 364 -12.46 -13.64 -6.43
C VAL A 364 -13.58 -14.67 -6.37
#